data_AF-A0A2V1BQI6-F1
#
_entry.id   AF-A0A2V1BQI6-F1
#
_cell.length_a   1.000
_cell.length_b   1.000
_cell.length_c   1.000
_cell.angle_alpha   90.00
_cell.angle_beta   90.00
_cell.angle_gamma   90.00
#
_symmetry.space_group_name_H-M   'P 1'
#
loop_
_entity.id
_entity.type
_entity.pdbx_description
1 polymer ?
#
loop_
_entity_poly.entity_id
_entity_poly.type
_entity_poly.pdbx_seq_one_letter_code
_entity_poly.pdbx_strand_id
1 'polypeptide(L)'
;MRTTSAPSSEKSVDAREANCGTTAAEARALGCSYEPMQRSWIPADCYFPEPSDEYHPFDDREWYSDEERTQLVNSHQMNMLRNGDDFVAYTRYFHHEHCLYAWRKMAIAVEYQRPMIDTKSADLHHTTHCAKIIAKMIVEAETHTFNNSASFTYSPLMFQTCVPLNWKQ
;
A
#
# COMPACT_ATOMS: atom_id res chain seq x y z
N MET A 1 -41.22 37.86 9.23
CA MET A 1 -39.89 37.80 8.60
C MET A 1 -39.25 36.48 9.01
N ARG A 2 -39.07 35.56 8.06
CA ARG A 2 -38.37 34.28 8.25
C ARG A 2 -36.88 34.53 8.06
N THR A 3 -36.06 34.02 8.97
CA THR A 3 -34.63 33.78 8.73
C THR A 3 -34.28 32.40 9.27
N THR A 4 -34.46 31.39 8.42
CA THR A 4 -33.85 30.07 8.60
C THR A 4 -32.51 30.11 7.89
N SER A 5 -31.41 30.11 8.64
CA SER A 5 -30.06 29.93 8.11
C SER A 5 -29.90 28.49 7.62
N ALA A 6 -29.57 28.32 6.34
CA ALA A 6 -29.24 27.02 5.75
C ALA A 6 -27.88 26.51 6.27
N PRO A 7 -27.68 25.19 6.39
CA PRO A 7 -26.36 24.63 6.70
C PRO A 7 -25.45 24.78 5.46
N SER A 8 -24.20 25.14 5.71
CA SER A 8 -23.13 25.15 4.71
C SER A 8 -22.98 23.78 4.06
N SER A 9 -23.02 23.75 2.73
CA SER A 9 -22.78 22.57 1.90
C SER A 9 -21.42 21.93 2.22
N GLU A 10 -21.43 20.69 2.70
CA GLU A 10 -20.29 19.78 2.58
C GLU A 10 -19.99 19.62 1.09
N LYS A 11 -18.80 20.05 0.66
CA LYS A 11 -18.36 19.86 -0.72
C LYS A 11 -18.08 18.37 -0.91
N SER A 12 -18.89 17.73 -1.74
CA SER A 12 -18.54 16.45 -2.36
C SER A 12 -17.27 16.66 -3.19
N VAL A 13 -16.16 16.07 -2.77
CA VAL A 13 -14.94 16.02 -3.57
C VAL A 13 -15.24 15.13 -4.76
N ASP A 14 -15.29 15.71 -5.95
CA ASP A 14 -15.45 14.94 -7.19
C ASP A 14 -14.16 14.11 -7.39
N ALA A 15 -14.28 12.80 -7.54
CA ALA A 15 -13.13 11.87 -7.62
C ALA A 15 -12.16 12.18 -8.78
N ARG A 16 -12.53 13.10 -9.69
CA ARG A 16 -11.67 13.63 -10.76
C ARG A 16 -10.64 14.67 -10.26
N GLU A 17 -10.79 15.23 -9.05
CA GLU A 17 -9.90 16.26 -8.50
C GLU A 17 -8.81 15.73 -7.56
N ALA A 18 -8.91 14.49 -7.05
CA ALA A 18 -7.92 13.91 -6.15
C ALA A 18 -6.81 13.14 -6.89
N ASN A 19 -5.92 13.84 -7.59
CA ASN A 19 -4.71 13.24 -8.20
C ASN A 19 -3.42 13.89 -7.68
N CYS A 20 -2.29 13.20 -7.82
CA CYS A 20 -0.97 13.65 -7.36
C CYS A 20 -0.04 14.11 -8.50
N GLY A 21 -0.60 14.43 -9.67
CA GLY A 21 0.20 14.74 -10.86
C GLY A 21 1.01 13.54 -11.34
N THR A 22 2.11 13.84 -12.04
CA THR A 22 3.01 12.87 -12.66
C THR A 22 4.46 12.99 -12.18
N THR A 23 4.78 14.01 -11.37
CA THR A 23 6.10 14.21 -10.77
C THR A 23 6.03 14.37 -9.26
N ALA A 24 7.11 14.03 -8.56
CA ALA A 24 7.22 14.23 -7.11
C ALA A 24 7.12 15.71 -6.70
N ALA A 25 7.49 16.65 -7.59
CA ALA A 25 7.33 18.08 -7.34
C ALA A 25 5.85 18.49 -7.39
N GLU A 26 5.11 18.02 -8.40
CA GLU A 26 3.66 18.24 -8.52
C GLU A 26 2.91 17.63 -7.33
N ALA A 27 3.23 16.38 -6.97
CA ALA A 27 2.61 15.69 -5.84
C ALA A 27 2.74 16.48 -4.53
N ARG A 28 3.94 17.01 -4.25
CA ARG A 28 4.18 17.88 -3.09
C ARG A 28 3.39 19.18 -3.18
N ALA A 29 3.36 19.81 -4.35
CA ALA A 29 2.60 21.05 -4.57
C ALA A 29 1.08 20.85 -4.41
N LEU A 30 0.58 19.65 -4.71
CA LEU A 30 -0.82 19.25 -4.56
C LEU A 30 -1.15 18.72 -3.15
N GLY A 31 -0.18 18.67 -2.23
CA GLY A 31 -0.40 18.22 -0.86
C GLY A 31 -0.57 16.71 -0.71
N CYS A 32 -0.12 15.92 -1.68
CA CYS A 32 -0.11 14.47 -1.56
C CYS A 32 0.91 13.99 -0.52
N SER A 33 0.62 12.85 0.09
CA SER A 33 1.51 12.18 1.04
C SER A 33 2.30 11.09 0.34
N TYR A 34 3.61 11.07 0.54
CA TYR A 34 4.44 9.97 0.05
C TYR A 34 4.29 8.76 0.96
N GLU A 35 4.01 7.61 0.37
CA GLU A 35 3.86 6.35 1.10
C GLU A 35 5.00 5.39 0.73
N PRO A 36 6.05 5.26 1.58
CA PRO A 36 7.27 4.54 1.26
C PRO A 36 7.05 3.08 0.83
N MET A 37 6.19 2.35 1.54
CA MET A 37 5.90 0.95 1.19
C MET A 37 5.15 0.81 -0.13
N GLN A 38 4.36 1.81 -0.55
CA GLN A 38 3.75 1.78 -1.87
C GLN A 38 4.68 2.29 -2.97
N ARG A 39 5.78 2.99 -2.62
CA ARG A 39 6.61 3.79 -3.54
C ARG A 39 5.72 4.71 -4.38
N SER A 40 4.72 5.33 -3.76
CA SER A 40 3.70 6.12 -4.46
C SER A 40 3.33 7.38 -3.70
N TRP A 41 2.94 8.42 -4.44
CA TRP A 41 2.32 9.61 -3.90
C TRP A 41 0.80 9.40 -3.85
N ILE A 42 0.23 9.55 -2.66
CA ILE A 42 -1.16 9.23 -2.36
C ILE A 42 -1.94 10.52 -2.08
N PRO A 43 -3.11 10.73 -2.70
CA PRO A 43 -3.98 11.86 -2.36
C PRO A 43 -4.33 11.85 -0.87
N ALA A 44 -4.45 13.03 -0.26
CA ALA A 44 -4.67 13.15 1.19
C ALA A 44 -5.86 12.32 1.69
N ASP A 45 -6.97 12.29 0.94
CA ASP A 45 -8.19 11.53 1.29
C ASP A 45 -7.99 10.00 1.24
N CYS A 46 -6.95 9.52 0.55
CA CYS A 46 -6.62 8.10 0.38
C CYS A 46 -5.41 7.67 1.24
N TYR A 47 -4.77 8.60 1.94
CA TYR A 47 -3.60 8.31 2.76
C TYR A 47 -4.02 7.89 4.17
N PHE A 48 -3.59 6.71 4.60
CA PHE A 48 -3.87 6.18 5.93
C PHE A 48 -2.56 6.13 6.72
N PRO A 49 -2.46 6.79 7.88
CA PRO A 49 -1.24 6.78 8.68
C PRO A 49 -0.97 5.41 9.31
N GLU A 50 -2.00 4.64 9.67
CA GLU A 50 -1.87 3.39 10.42
C GLU A 50 -0.96 2.34 9.78
N PRO A 51 -1.06 2.04 8.46
CA PRO A 51 -0.09 1.16 7.84
C PRO A 51 1.27 1.85 7.68
N SER A 52 1.36 3.15 7.39
CA SER A 52 2.65 3.79 7.10
C SER A 52 3.58 3.89 8.31
N ASP A 53 3.04 4.18 9.49
CA ASP A 53 3.84 4.42 10.71
C ASP A 53 4.54 3.17 11.24
N GLU A 54 4.11 1.98 10.79
CA GLU A 54 4.65 0.69 11.22
C GLU A 54 5.68 0.10 10.25
N TYR A 55 5.87 0.68 9.05
CA TYR A 55 6.80 0.15 8.06
C TYR A 55 7.83 1.19 7.61
N HIS A 56 9.10 0.79 7.72
CA HIS A 56 10.24 1.61 7.30
C HIS A 56 11.10 0.81 6.30
N PRO A 57 10.68 0.68 5.01
CA PRO A 57 11.33 -0.18 4.01
C PRO A 57 12.80 0.14 3.69
N PHE A 58 13.29 1.27 4.18
CA PHE A 58 14.62 1.78 3.88
C PHE A 58 15.60 1.62 5.05
N ASP A 59 15.17 1.02 6.18
CA ASP A 59 15.96 0.98 7.42
C ASP A 59 16.53 -0.40 7.75
N ASP A 60 15.95 -1.47 7.19
CA ASP A 60 16.23 -2.85 7.60
C ASP A 60 16.90 -3.71 6.51
N ARG A 61 17.19 -3.12 5.34
CA ARG A 61 17.75 -3.83 4.19
C ARG A 61 18.61 -2.95 3.30
N GLU A 62 19.47 -3.61 2.53
CA GLU A 62 20.24 -2.97 1.49
C GLU A 62 19.38 -2.70 0.25
N TRP A 63 19.65 -1.57 -0.39
CA TRP A 63 19.10 -1.19 -1.67
C TRP A 63 20.23 -1.01 -2.68
N TYR A 64 19.95 -1.33 -3.93
CA TYR A 64 20.90 -1.33 -5.03
C TYR A 64 20.40 -0.44 -6.17
N SER A 65 21.31 0.25 -6.85
CA SER A 65 20.97 1.13 -7.97
C SER A 65 20.89 0.40 -9.31
N ASP A 66 21.26 -0.88 -9.34
CA ASP A 66 21.27 -1.77 -10.50
C ASP A 66 20.46 -3.05 -10.24
N GLU A 67 19.91 -3.62 -11.30
CA GLU A 67 19.04 -4.81 -11.23
C GLU A 67 19.82 -6.06 -10.81
N GLU A 68 21.09 -6.12 -11.20
CA GLU A 68 22.03 -7.18 -10.84
C GLU A 68 22.38 -7.16 -9.34
N ARG A 69 22.04 -6.08 -8.63
CA ARG A 69 22.28 -5.85 -7.19
C ARG A 69 23.78 -5.91 -6.86
N THR A 70 24.58 -5.21 -7.64
CA THR A 70 26.05 -5.13 -7.48
C THR A 70 26.52 -3.77 -6.96
N GLN A 71 25.69 -2.73 -7.07
CA GLN A 71 26.00 -1.36 -6.67
C GLN A 71 25.03 -0.91 -5.59
N LEU A 72 25.53 -0.73 -4.37
CA LEU A 72 24.74 -0.20 -3.27
C LEU A 72 24.32 1.25 -3.54
N VAL A 73 23.08 1.56 -3.17
CA VAL A 73 22.55 2.93 -3.17
C VAL A 73 23.37 3.76 -2.18
N ASN A 74 23.92 4.88 -2.64
CA ASN A 74 24.68 5.80 -1.79
C ASN A 74 23.75 6.70 -0.94
N SER A 75 24.30 7.46 0.00
CA SER A 75 23.51 8.30 0.91
C SER A 75 22.61 9.32 0.19
N HIS A 76 23.05 9.88 -0.93
CA HIS A 76 22.24 10.83 -1.70
C HIS A 76 21.03 10.13 -2.34
N GLN A 77 21.27 9.00 -3.01
CA GLN A 77 20.21 8.19 -3.60
C GLN A 77 19.27 7.61 -2.54
N MET A 78 19.77 7.31 -1.32
CA MET A 78 18.89 6.90 -0.24
C MET A 78 17.94 7.99 0.21
N ASN A 79 18.42 9.23 0.28
CA ASN A 79 17.55 10.37 0.55
C ASN A 79 16.49 10.54 -0.55
N MET A 80 16.84 10.30 -1.82
CA MET A 80 15.86 10.30 -2.91
C MET A 80 14.75 9.26 -2.69
N LEU A 81 15.08 8.03 -2.31
CA LEU A 81 14.06 7.01 -2.01
C LEU A 81 13.17 7.42 -0.84
N ARG A 82 13.74 7.93 0.25
CA ARG A 82 12.99 8.37 1.44
C ARG A 82 12.08 9.55 1.16
N ASN A 83 12.51 10.48 0.32
CA ASN A 83 11.76 11.67 -0.03
C ASN A 83 10.70 11.42 -1.12
N GLY A 84 10.69 10.24 -1.75
CA GLY A 84 9.78 9.93 -2.85
C GLY A 84 10.16 10.60 -4.17
N ASP A 85 11.45 10.86 -4.37
CA ASP A 85 11.98 11.36 -5.65
C ASP A 85 12.05 10.25 -6.70
N ASP A 86 12.11 10.65 -7.97
CA ASP A 86 12.19 9.74 -9.11
C ASP A 86 13.58 9.09 -9.19
N PHE A 87 13.70 7.94 -8.53
CA PHE A 87 14.89 7.11 -8.52
C PHE A 87 14.49 5.65 -8.38
N VAL A 88 14.90 4.80 -9.32
CA VAL A 88 14.66 3.36 -9.29
C VAL A 88 15.74 2.67 -8.47
N ALA A 89 15.32 1.79 -7.57
CA ALA A 89 16.22 0.99 -6.76
C ALA A 89 15.68 -0.42 -6.59
N TYR A 90 16.58 -1.35 -6.31
CA TYR A 90 16.33 -2.78 -6.27
C TYR A 90 16.69 -3.31 -4.89
N THR A 91 15.87 -4.21 -4.34
CA THR A 91 16.18 -4.90 -3.10
C THR A 91 15.50 -6.26 -3.08
N ARG A 92 15.93 -7.12 -2.17
CA ARG A 92 15.28 -8.42 -1.95
C ARG A 92 14.01 -8.20 -1.12
N TYR A 93 12.94 -8.92 -1.46
CA TYR A 93 11.69 -9.03 -0.70
C TYR A 93 10.72 -7.83 -0.70
N PHE A 94 11.15 -6.61 -1.04
CA PHE A 94 10.27 -5.42 -1.01
C PHE A 94 8.95 -5.62 -1.76
N HIS A 95 8.99 -6.24 -2.95
CA HIS A 95 7.78 -6.46 -3.75
C HIS A 95 6.73 -7.33 -3.03
N HIS A 96 7.16 -8.32 -2.23
CA HIS A 96 6.25 -9.22 -1.52
C HIS A 96 5.65 -8.54 -0.29
N GLU A 97 6.46 -7.78 0.44
CA GLU A 97 5.99 -6.97 1.57
C GLU A 97 5.06 -5.86 1.10
N HIS A 98 5.37 -5.20 -0.01
CA HIS A 98 4.48 -4.24 -0.67
C HIS A 98 3.10 -4.83 -0.94
N CYS A 99 3.04 -6.06 -1.43
CA CYS A 99 1.79 -6.76 -1.68
C CYS A 99 0.99 -7.03 -0.40
N LEU A 100 1.63 -7.52 0.66
CA LEU A 100 0.97 -7.72 1.96
C LEU A 100 0.51 -6.39 2.57
N TYR A 101 1.32 -5.34 2.41
CA TYR A 101 1.00 -4.00 2.84
C TYR A 101 -0.25 -3.46 2.14
N ALA A 102 -0.35 -3.59 0.82
CA ALA A 102 -1.53 -3.15 0.06
C ALA A 102 -2.81 -3.91 0.47
N TRP A 103 -2.68 -5.22 0.74
CA TRP A 103 -3.76 -6.03 1.32
C TRP A 103 -4.22 -5.53 2.68
N ARG A 104 -3.27 -5.23 3.58
CA ARG A 104 -3.57 -4.64 4.90
C ARG A 104 -4.26 -3.29 4.75
N LYS A 105 -3.80 -2.43 3.83
CA LYS A 105 -4.41 -1.12 3.56
C LYS A 105 -5.87 -1.25 3.12
N MET A 106 -6.20 -2.21 2.24
CA MET A 106 -7.59 -2.52 1.90
C MET A 106 -8.41 -2.98 3.11
N ALA A 107 -7.86 -3.88 3.95
CA ALA A 107 -8.56 -4.34 5.15
C ALA A 107 -8.87 -3.19 6.11
N ILE A 108 -7.91 -2.27 6.31
CA ILE A 108 -8.09 -1.03 7.09
C ILE A 108 -9.19 -0.15 6.48
N ALA A 109 -9.21 0.01 5.16
CA ALA A 109 -10.25 0.79 4.49
C ALA A 109 -11.65 0.22 4.74
N VAL A 110 -11.80 -1.11 4.69
CA VAL A 110 -13.08 -1.79 4.94
C VAL A 110 -13.50 -1.67 6.41
N GLU A 111 -12.58 -1.95 7.35
CA GLU A 111 -12.84 -1.91 8.79
C GLU A 111 -13.28 -0.52 9.25
N TYR A 112 -12.53 0.51 8.85
CA TYR A 112 -12.82 1.89 9.25
C TYR A 112 -13.75 2.62 8.28
N GLN A 113 -14.30 1.93 7.29
CA GLN A 113 -15.24 2.48 6.32
C GLN A 113 -14.69 3.75 5.67
N ARG A 114 -13.41 3.71 5.26
CA ARG A 114 -12.75 4.84 4.60
C ARG A 114 -13.52 5.17 3.31
N PRO A 115 -13.86 6.44 3.08
CA PRO A 115 -14.67 6.82 1.91
C PRO A 115 -13.90 6.69 0.59
N MET A 116 -12.57 6.74 0.66
CA MET A 116 -11.66 6.70 -0.48
C MET A 116 -10.48 5.78 -0.18
N ILE A 117 -9.89 5.19 -1.23
CA ILE A 117 -8.67 4.38 -1.18
C ILE A 117 -7.87 4.63 -2.47
N ASP A 118 -6.55 4.48 -2.42
CA ASP A 118 -5.69 4.66 -3.59
C ASP A 118 -5.99 3.63 -4.70
N THR A 119 -5.79 4.04 -5.95
CA THR A 119 -6.14 3.24 -7.14
C THR A 119 -5.42 1.90 -7.20
N LYS A 120 -4.18 1.82 -6.69
CA LYS A 120 -3.37 0.61 -6.72
C LYS A 120 -3.86 -0.43 -5.70
N SER A 121 -4.26 0.03 -4.52
CA SER A 121 -4.90 -0.81 -3.51
C SER A 121 -6.32 -1.21 -3.92
N ALA A 122 -7.08 -0.32 -4.58
CA ALA A 122 -8.44 -0.61 -5.06
C ALA A 122 -8.50 -1.63 -6.21
N ASP A 123 -7.43 -1.75 -7.00
CA ASP A 123 -7.42 -2.55 -8.21
C ASP A 123 -7.40 -4.06 -7.90
N LEU A 124 -8.49 -4.74 -8.24
CA LEU A 124 -8.66 -6.17 -7.99
C LEU A 124 -7.65 -7.01 -8.79
N HIS A 125 -7.26 -6.55 -9.99
CA HIS A 125 -6.27 -7.26 -10.81
C HIS A 125 -4.91 -7.28 -10.11
N HIS A 126 -4.43 -6.12 -9.65
CA HIS A 126 -3.20 -5.95 -8.89
C HIS A 126 -3.24 -6.73 -7.56
N THR A 127 -4.35 -6.63 -6.82
CA THR A 127 -4.59 -7.42 -5.60
C THR A 127 -4.52 -8.93 -5.85
N THR A 128 -5.08 -9.41 -6.96
CA THR A 128 -5.04 -10.83 -7.35
C THR A 128 -3.63 -11.27 -7.75
N HIS A 129 -2.89 -10.42 -8.47
CA HIS A 129 -1.49 -10.65 -8.79
C HIS A 129 -0.65 -10.84 -7.52
N CYS A 130 -0.78 -9.90 -6.57
CA CYS A 130 -0.10 -9.94 -5.28
C CYS A 130 -0.38 -11.23 -4.51
N ALA A 131 -1.66 -11.63 -4.39
CA ALA A 131 -2.08 -12.88 -3.75
C ALA A 131 -1.32 -14.09 -4.29
N LYS A 132 -1.25 -14.20 -5.63
CA LYS A 132 -0.66 -15.32 -6.33
C LYS A 132 0.86 -15.35 -6.20
N ILE A 133 1.51 -14.19 -6.26
CA ILE A 133 2.96 -14.08 -6.08
C ILE A 133 3.37 -14.50 -4.67
N ILE A 134 2.66 -14.04 -3.63
CA ILE A 134 2.94 -14.44 -2.25
C ILE A 134 2.72 -15.94 -2.07
N ALA A 135 1.61 -16.49 -2.56
CA ALA A 135 1.35 -17.94 -2.49
C ALA A 135 2.45 -18.75 -3.18
N LYS A 136 2.91 -18.32 -4.36
CA LYS A 136 4.01 -18.95 -5.09
C LYS A 136 5.31 -18.89 -4.30
N MET A 137 5.66 -17.74 -3.71
CA MET A 137 6.86 -17.58 -2.88
C MET A 137 6.84 -18.55 -1.70
N ILE A 138 5.70 -18.70 -1.01
CA ILE A 138 5.58 -19.62 0.13
C ILE A 138 5.86 -21.06 -0.32
N VAL A 139 5.24 -21.50 -1.43
CA VAL A 139 5.48 -22.85 -1.97
C VAL A 139 6.95 -23.05 -2.31
N GLU A 140 7.59 -22.12 -3.02
CA GLU A 140 9.00 -22.21 -3.38
C GLU A 140 9.92 -22.23 -2.15
N ALA A 141 9.60 -21.43 -1.13
CA ALA A 141 10.37 -21.39 0.11
C ALA A 141 10.30 -22.72 0.87
N GLU A 142 9.10 -23.30 0.99
CA GLU A 142 8.90 -24.61 1.63
C GLU A 142 9.60 -25.74 0.87
N THR A 143 9.46 -25.77 -0.47
CA THR A 143 10.01 -26.86 -1.29
C THR A 143 11.53 -26.81 -1.45
N HIS A 144 12.13 -25.61 -1.47
CA HIS A 144 13.55 -25.45 -1.83
C HIS A 144 14.43 -24.89 -0.72
N THR A 145 13.91 -24.05 0.17
CA THR A 145 14.72 -23.34 1.17
C THR A 145 14.62 -24.00 2.53
N PHE A 146 13.40 -24.21 3.02
CA PHE A 146 13.19 -24.71 4.35
C PHE A 146 13.19 -26.24 4.41
N ASN A 147 12.72 -26.94 3.38
CA ASN A 147 12.75 -28.41 3.22
C ASN A 147 12.55 -29.19 4.54
N ASN A 148 11.73 -28.63 5.44
CA ASN A 148 11.54 -29.15 6.79
C ASN A 148 10.08 -29.52 6.89
N SER A 149 9.80 -30.76 6.50
CA SER A 149 8.47 -31.38 6.44
C SER A 149 7.78 -31.57 7.81
N ALA A 150 8.28 -30.95 8.87
CA ALA A 150 7.80 -31.14 10.25
C ALA A 150 6.64 -30.20 10.64
N SER A 151 6.40 -29.12 9.90
CA SER A 151 5.30 -28.18 10.17
C SER A 151 4.01 -28.68 9.52
N PHE A 152 3.25 -29.52 10.23
CA PHE A 152 1.91 -29.90 9.79
C PHE A 152 0.90 -28.81 10.15
N THR A 153 0.32 -28.15 9.15
CA THR A 153 -0.86 -27.27 9.34
C THR A 153 -2.13 -28.10 9.21
N TYR A 154 -3.08 -27.91 10.14
CA TYR A 154 -4.40 -28.53 10.06
C TYR A 154 -5.42 -27.56 9.43
N SER A 155 -6.27 -28.06 8.52
CA SER A 155 -7.27 -27.27 7.78
C SER A 155 -8.68 -27.82 8.05
N PRO A 156 -9.33 -27.44 9.17
CA PRO A 156 -10.68 -27.87 9.45
C PRO A 156 -11.68 -27.22 8.49
N LEU A 157 -12.77 -27.93 8.20
CA LEU A 157 -13.93 -27.31 7.58
C LEU A 157 -14.59 -26.38 8.59
N MET A 158 -14.71 -25.10 8.22
CA MET A 158 -15.37 -24.08 9.03
C MET A 158 -16.68 -23.65 8.36
N PHE A 159 -17.72 -23.45 9.16
CA PHE A 159 -19.04 -23.00 8.68
C PHE A 159 -19.24 -21.54 9.10
N GLN A 160 -19.07 -20.62 8.16
CA GLN A 160 -19.19 -19.18 8.42
C GLN A 160 -20.60 -18.70 8.07
N THR A 161 -21.06 -17.63 8.72
CA THR A 161 -22.30 -16.92 8.38
C THR A 161 -21.98 -15.58 7.72
N CYS A 162 -22.88 -15.10 6.86
CA CYS A 162 -22.75 -13.77 6.30
C CYS A 162 -23.05 -12.72 7.38
N VAL A 163 -22.22 -11.68 7.44
CA VAL A 163 -22.47 -10.47 8.23
C VAL A 163 -22.55 -9.27 7.29
N PRO A 164 -23.42 -8.28 7.56
CA PRO A 164 -23.45 -7.07 6.75
C PRO A 164 -22.14 -6.29 6.92
N LEU A 165 -21.59 -5.80 5.81
CA LEU A 165 -20.59 -4.75 5.84
C LEU A 165 -21.35 -3.46 6.16
N ASN A 166 -21.33 -3.01 7.41
CA ASN A 166 -22.14 -1.90 7.92
C ASN A 166 -21.75 -0.51 7.37
N TRP A 167 -21.43 -0.37 6.09
CA TRP A 167 -21.06 0.91 5.49
C TRP A 167 -22.22 1.89 5.64
N LYS A 168 -22.00 2.98 6.40
CA LYS A 168 -22.99 4.06 6.49
C LYS A 168 -23.19 4.65 5.08
N GLN A 169 -24.42 4.55 4.58
CA GLN A 169 -24.84 5.23 3.35
C GLN A 169 -25.03 6.73 3.58
#